data_AF-I3XR59-F1
#
_entry.id   AF-I3XR59-F1
#
_cell.length_a   1.000
_cell.length_b   1.000
_cell.length_c   1.000
_cell.angle_alpha   90.00
_cell.angle_beta   90.00
_cell.angle_gamma   90.00
#
_symmetry.space_group_name_H-M   'P 1'
#
loop_
_entity.id
_entity.type
_entity.pdbx_description
1 polymer ?
#
loop_
_entity_poly.entity_id
_entity_poly.type
_entity_poly.pdbx_seq_one_letter_code
_entity_poly.pdbx_strand_id
1 'polypeptide(L)' 'MNILSISHALGFGGAQLSTLEFFELLKDSIEIKVLVCDNATKSFVDGLSSLGLKVYRVHCVVKLGYPVMLLNSSVEKLVR' A
#
# COMPACT_ATOMS: atom_id res chain seq x y z
N MET A 1 18.17 2.19 1.34
CA MET A 1 17.47 1.12 0.57
C MET A 1 16.05 1.59 0.34
N ASN A 2 15.46 1.29 -0.82
CA ASN A 2 14.14 1.79 -1.19
C ASN A 2 13.20 0.59 -1.38
N ILE A 3 12.04 0.62 -0.72
CA ILE A 3 11.03 -0.44 -0.82
C ILE A 3 9.74 0.15 -1.38
N LEU A 4 9.23 -0.48 -2.44
CA LEU A 4 7.85 -0.34 -2.86
C LEU A 4 7.04 -1.50 -2.28
N SER A 5 6.14 -1.22 -1.36
CA SER A 5 5.15 -2.18 -0.91
C SER A 5 3.89 -2.11 -1.77
N ILE A 6 3.38 -3.25 -2.20
CA ILE A 6 2.14 -3.37 -2.97
C ILE A 6 1.12 -4.12 -2.12
N SER A 7 -0.03 -3.50 -1.83
CA SER A 7 -1.10 -4.12 -1.05
C SER A 7 -2.45 -3.65 -1.54
N HIS A 8 -3.34 -4.57 -1.93
CA HIS A 8 -4.70 -4.18 -2.37
C HIS A 8 -5.49 -3.49 -1.24
N ALA A 9 -5.21 -3.82 0.03
CA ALA A 9 -5.76 -3.16 1.22
C ALA A 9 -7.31 -3.07 1.28
N LEU A 10 -8.01 -3.94 0.55
CA LEU A 10 -9.49 -4.01 0.52
C LEU A 10 -10.10 -4.57 1.81
N GLY A 11 -9.27 -5.15 2.67
CA GLY A 11 -9.63 -5.58 4.02
C GLY A 11 -8.59 -5.11 5.02
N PHE A 12 -8.96 -5.16 6.30
CA PHE A 12 -8.05 -4.89 7.40
C PHE A 12 -8.09 -6.06 8.38
N GLY A 13 -6.96 -6.78 8.47
CA GLY A 13 -6.81 -7.91 9.38
C GLY A 13 -5.35 -8.08 9.78
N GLY A 14 -5.00 -9.28 10.28
CA GLY A 14 -3.67 -9.55 10.82
C GLY A 14 -2.52 -9.28 9.84
N ALA A 15 -2.71 -9.55 8.55
CA ALA A 15 -1.70 -9.26 7.52
C ALA A 15 -1.41 -7.76 7.39
N GLN A 16 -2.47 -6.92 7.37
CA GLN A 16 -2.32 -5.47 7.31
C GLN A 16 -1.73 -4.90 8.60
N LEU A 17 -2.17 -5.41 9.76
CA LEU A 17 -1.65 -4.97 11.06
C LEU A 17 -0.14 -5.27 11.18
N SER A 18 0.26 -6.51 10.89
CA SER A 18 1.67 -6.91 10.91
C SER A 18 2.51 -6.11 9.90
N THR A 19 1.95 -5.79 8.73
CA THR A 19 2.62 -4.93 7.75
C THR A 19 2.89 -3.52 8.30
N LEU A 20 1.93 -2.92 9.03
CA LEU A 20 2.13 -1.63 9.68
C LEU A 20 3.23 -1.68 10.74
N GLU A 21 3.25 -2.72 11.57
CA GLU A 21 4.31 -2.93 12.58
C GLU A 21 5.69 -3.06 11.92
N PHE A 22 5.79 -3.81 10.81
CA PHE A 22 7.04 -3.91 10.04
C PHE A 22 7.48 -2.54 9.49
N PHE A 23 6.54 -1.75 8.97
CA PHE A 23 6.91 -0.41 8.48
C PHE A 23 7.31 0.53 9.60
N GLU A 24 6.68 0.45 10.76
CA GLU A 24 7.06 1.25 11.93
C GLU A 24 8.52 1.00 12.35
N LEU A 25 8.96 -0.25 12.32
CA LEU A 25 10.35 -0.62 12.63
C LEU A 25 11.35 -0.15 11.56
N LEU A 26 10.92 -0.03 10.31
CA LEU A 26 11.81 0.18 9.17
C LEU A 26 11.82 1.63 8.65
N LYS A 27 10.78 2.42 8.90
CA LYS A 27 10.57 3.74 8.28
C LYS A 27 11.73 4.73 8.47
N ASP A 28 12.50 4.60 9.54
CA ASP A 28 13.62 5.51 9.84
C ASP A 28 14.93 5.10 9.15
N SER A 29 14.99 3.88 8.62
CA SER A 29 16.20 3.32 7.99
C SER A 29 16.08 3.18 6.46
N ILE A 30 14.86 3.14 5.92
CA ILE A 30 14.60 2.90 4.50
C ILE A 30 13.46 3.79 3.97
N GLU A 31 13.53 4.20 2.71
CA GLU A 31 12.40 4.90 2.07
C GLU A 31 11.33 3.86 1.71
N ILE A 32 10.15 3.98 2.30
CA ILE A 32 9.00 3.11 2.04
C ILE A 32 7.94 3.89 1.28
N LYS A 33 7.58 3.40 0.09
CA LYS A 33 6.42 3.85 -0.68
C LYS A 33 5.40 2.72 -0.70
N VAL A 34 4.13 3.05 -0.55
CA VAL A 34 3.07 2.04 -0.48
C VAL A 34 2.06 2.29 -1.59
N LEU A 35 1.87 1.31 -2.46
CA LEU A 35 0.86 1.30 -3.51
C LEU A 35 -0.36 0.52 -3.03
N VAL A 36 -1.53 1.15 -3.01
CA VAL A 36 -2.79 0.58 -2.59
C VAL A 36 -3.92 0.79 -3.59
N CYS A 37 -5.02 0.07 -3.43
CA CYS A 37 -6.24 0.35 -4.18
C CYS A 37 -6.84 1.71 -3.80
N ASP A 38 -7.50 2.37 -4.75
CA ASP A 38 -8.23 3.62 -4.54
C ASP A 38 -9.34 3.50 -3.49
N ASN A 39 -9.98 2.33 -3.41
CA ASN A 39 -10.95 1.93 -2.40
C ASN A 39 -10.34 1.14 -1.21
N ALA A 40 -9.04 1.30 -0.95
CA ALA A 40 -8.40 0.71 0.23
C ALA A 40 -9.10 1.13 1.54
N THR A 41 -9.12 0.21 2.51
CA THR A 41 -9.75 0.44 3.81
C THR A 41 -9.15 1.64 4.51
N LYS A 42 -10.03 2.49 5.05
CA LYS A 42 -9.63 3.71 5.75
C LYS A 42 -8.66 3.41 6.89
N SER A 43 -8.92 2.37 7.68
CA SER A 43 -8.06 1.94 8.80
C SER A 43 -6.62 1.67 8.37
N PHE A 44 -6.40 1.01 7.23
CA PHE A 44 -5.04 0.76 6.75
C PHE A 44 -4.37 2.05 6.29
N VAL A 45 -5.08 2.88 5.53
CA VAL A 45 -4.50 4.13 4.98
C VAL A 45 -4.20 5.14 6.10
N ASP A 46 -5.06 5.23 7.10
CA ASP A 46 -4.84 6.09 8.27
C ASP A 46 -3.60 5.62 9.06
N GLY A 47 -3.40 4.30 9.19
CA GLY A 47 -2.18 3.71 9.76
C GLY A 47 -0.92 4.06 8.97
N LEU A 48 -0.95 3.92 7.64
CA LEU A 48 0.18 4.30 6.79
C LEU A 48 0.50 5.80 6.89
N SER A 49 -0.54 6.63 6.93
CA SER A 49 -0.41 8.09 7.00
C SER A 49 0.14 8.55 8.35
N SER A 50 -0.28 7.91 9.45
CA SER A 50 0.25 8.20 10.79
C SER A 50 1.72 7.79 10.96
N LEU A 51 2.19 6.82 10.18
CA LEU A 51 3.62 6.49 10.07
C LEU A 51 4.40 7.47 9.17
N GLY A 52 3.74 8.43 8.51
CA GLY A 52 4.37 9.40 7.60
C GLY A 52 4.76 8.82 6.24
N LEU A 53 4.20 7.67 5.85
CA LEU A 53 4.57 6.99 4.62
C LEU A 53 3.88 7.58 3.39
N LYS A 54 4.56 7.55 2.25
CA LYS A 54 3.99 7.99 0.97
C LYS A 54 3.06 6.90 0.42
N VAL A 55 1.77 7.22 0.35
CA VAL A 55 0.73 6.32 -0.17
C VAL A 55 0.32 6.73 -1.59
N TYR A 56 0.39 5.78 -2.51
CA TYR A 56 -0.04 5.91 -3.89
C TYR A 56 -1.27 5.04 -4.11
N ARG A 57 -2.26 5.57 -4.84
CA ARG A 57 -3.53 4.88 -5.10
C ARG A 57 -3.66 4.54 -6.58
N VAL A 58 -4.17 3.35 -6.85
CA VAL A 58 -4.52 2.89 -8.21
C VAL A 58 -5.93 2.37 -8.25
N HIS A 59 -6.55 2.45 -9.43
CA HIS A 59 -7.86 1.87 -9.61
C HIS A 59 -7.79 0.35 -9.47
N CYS A 60 -8.72 -0.21 -8.70
CA CYS A 60 -8.80 -1.65 -8.50
C CYS A 60 -10.16 -2.19 -8.94
N VAL A 61 -10.10 -3.33 -9.62
CA VAL A 61 -11.28 -4.10 -10.02
C VAL A 61 -11.22 -5.49 -9.42
N VAL A 62 -12.38 -6.10 -9.16
CA VAL A 62 -12.44 -7.49 -8.72
C VAL A 62 -12.73 -8.36 -9.94
N LYS A 63 -11.81 -9.27 -10.27
CA LYS A 63 -11.96 -10.24 -11.36
C LYS A 63 -11.88 -11.64 -10.79
N LEU A 64 -12.93 -12.44 -10.99
CA LEU A 64 -13.03 -13.81 -10.44
C LEU A 64 -12.82 -13.88 -8.91
N GLY A 65 -13.25 -12.86 -8.17
CA GLY A 65 -13.07 -12.78 -6.72
C GLY A 65 -11.69 -12.28 -6.26
N TYR A 66 -10.76 -12.00 -7.18
CA TYR A 66 -9.43 -11.49 -6.86
C TYR A 66 -9.31 -9.99 -7.16
N PRO A 67 -8.64 -9.21 -6.30
CA PRO A 67 -8.33 -7.82 -6.58
C PRO A 67 -7.27 -7.70 -7.66
N VAL A 68 -7.55 -6.91 -8.69
CA VAL A 68 -6.63 -6.57 -9.78
C VAL A 68 -6.34 -5.09 -9.71
N MET A 69 -5.07 -4.74 -9.46
CA MET A 69 -4.58 -3.37 -9.43
C MET A 69 -4.23 -2.91 -10.85
N LEU A 70 -4.94 -1.91 -11.35
CA LEU A 70 -4.72 -1.36 -12.70
C LEU A 70 -3.71 -0.23 -12.62
N LEU A 71 -2.46 -0.53 -13.02
CA LEU A 71 -1.39 0.45 -13.07
C LEU A 71 -1.71 1.53 -14.13
N ASN A 72 -1.40 2.77 -13.78
CA ASN A 72 -1.46 3.91 -14.69
C ASN A 72 -0.08 4.55 -14.80
N SER A 73 0.08 5.45 -15.77
CA SER A 73 1.34 6.15 -16.05
C SER A 73 1.92 6.93 -14.85
N SER A 74 1.09 7.31 -13.87
CA SER A 74 1.51 7.99 -12.64
C SER A 74 2.23 7.06 -11.66
N VAL A 75 1.95 5.75 -11.69
CA VAL A 75 2.55 4.76 -10.79
C VAL A 75 3.53 3.83 -11.49
N GLU A 76 3.57 3.79 -12.82
CA GLU A 76 4.56 3.00 -13.59
C GLU A 76 6.00 3.34 -13.21
N LYS A 77 6.28 4.61 -12.90
CA LYS A 77 7.60 5.09 -12.45
C LYS A 77 8.00 4.61 -11.05
N LEU A 78 7.07 4.05 -10.29
CA LEU A 78 7.34 3.50 -8.96
C LEU A 78 7.78 2.03 -9.03
N VAL A 79 7.33 1.33 -10.07
CA VAL A 79 7.52 -0.13 -10.26
C VAL A 79 8.76 -0.44 -11.13
N ARG A 80 9.23 0.53 -11.93
CA ARG A 80 10.45 0.44 -12.74
C ARG A 80 11.65 1.06 -12.02
#